data_AF-A0A0K8PCN3-F1
#
_entry.id   AF-A0A0K8PCN3-F1
#
_cell.length_a   1.000
_cell.length_b   1.000
_cell.length_c   1.000
_cell.angle_alpha   90.00
_cell.angle_beta   90.00
_cell.angle_gamma   90.00
#
_symmetry.space_group_name_H-M   'P 1'
#
loop_
_entity.id
_entity.type
_entity.pdbx_description
1 polymer ?
#
loop_
_entity_poly.entity_id
_entity_poly.type
_entity_poly.pdbx_seq_one_letter_code
_entity_poly.pdbx_strand_id
1 'polypeptide(L)' 'MRFRSRADVARFFDGLELLDPGVTVGHRWRPGLTDGDAPTDAEVSLWTGVGTKP' A
#
# COMPACT_ATOMS: atom_id res chain seq x y z
N MET A 1 -15.17 -13.15 5.01
CA MET A 1 -14.15 -12.12 4.71
C MET A 1 -13.18 -12.71 3.68
N ARG A 2 -12.82 -11.99 2.61
CA ARG A 2 -11.89 -12.49 1.58
C ARG A 2 -10.62 -11.66 1.58
N PHE A 3 -9.49 -12.29 1.91
CA PHE A 3 -8.17 -11.68 1.76
C PHE A 3 -7.79 -11.59 0.29
N ARG A 4 -7.07 -10.54 -0.07
CA ARG A 4 -6.59 -10.30 -1.44
C ARG A 4 -5.07 -10.19 -1.45
N SER A 5 -4.45 -10.72 -2.48
CA SER A 5 -3.02 -10.54 -2.70
C SER A 5 -2.71 -9.09 -3.09
N ARG A 6 -1.44 -8.70 -3.03
CA ARG A 6 -0.98 -7.40 -3.53
C ARG A 6 -1.35 -7.20 -5.01
N ALA A 7 -1.20 -8.23 -5.82
CA ALA A 7 -1.53 -8.19 -7.25
C ALA A 7 -3.03 -8.00 -7.49
N ASP A 8 -3.87 -8.67 -6.69
CA ASP A 8 -5.33 -8.47 -6.76
C ASP A 8 -5.71 -7.02 -6.40
N VAL A 9 -5.02 -6.41 -5.43
CA VAL A 9 -5.24 -5.00 -5.06
C VAL A 9 -4.72 -4.04 -6.13
N ALA A 10 -3.56 -4.31 -6.71
CA ALA A 10 -2.99 -3.47 -7.77
C ALA A 10 -3.94 -3.30 -8.97
N ARG A 11 -4.71 -4.32 -9.32
CA ARG A 11 -5.72 -4.27 -10.40
C ARG A 11 -6.83 -3.22 -10.19
N PHE A 12 -7.08 -2.77 -8.95
CA PHE A 12 -8.03 -1.68 -8.71
C PHE A 12 -7.52 -0.33 -9.19
N PHE A 13 -6.22 -0.22 -9.46
CA PHE A 13 -5.56 0.97 -9.99
C PHE A 13 -5.38 0.89 -11.52
N ASP A 14 -5.92 -0.14 -12.20
CA ASP A 14 -5.86 -0.24 -13.65
C ASP A 14 -6.50 1.02 -14.29
N GLY A 15 -5.74 1.72 -15.13
CA GLY A 15 -6.17 2.98 -15.76
C GLY A 15 -5.91 4.26 -14.94
N LEU A 16 -5.25 4.15 -13.79
CA LEU A 16 -4.73 5.27 -13.01
C LEU A 16 -3.21 5.37 -13.14
N GLU A 17 -2.66 6.57 -12.95
CA GLU A 17 -1.23 6.76 -12.80
C GLU A 17 -0.85 6.50 -11.34
N LEU A 18 -0.22 5.35 -11.08
CA LEU A 18 0.11 4.93 -9.73
C LEU A 18 1.36 5.67 -9.22
N LEU A 19 1.26 6.31 -8.07
CA LEU A 19 2.37 7.01 -7.44
C LEU A 19 3.37 6.01 -6.83
N ASP A 20 4.67 6.31 -6.94
CA ASP A 20 5.71 5.55 -6.24
C ASP A 20 5.46 5.55 -4.72
N PRO A 21 5.63 4.40 -4.02
CA PRO A 21 6.24 3.14 -4.47
C PRO A 21 5.27 2.11 -5.08
N GLY A 22 4.07 2.53 -5.49
CA GLY A 22 3.00 1.65 -5.93
C GLY A 22 2.18 1.09 -4.77
N VAL A 23 1.72 -0.16 -4.89
CA VAL A 23 0.98 -0.85 -3.83
C VAL A 23 1.95 -1.58 -2.89
N THR A 24 1.93 -1.25 -1.61
CA THR A 24 2.77 -1.84 -0.55
C THR A 24 1.94 -2.15 0.70
N VAL A 25 2.57 -2.76 1.70
CA VAL A 25 1.99 -2.83 3.06
C VAL A 25 1.93 -1.42 3.65
N GLY A 26 0.91 -1.13 4.46
CA GLY A 26 0.58 0.23 4.88
C GLY A 26 1.74 1.03 5.50
N HIS A 27 2.48 0.45 6.44
CA HIS A 27 3.59 1.13 7.11
C HIS A 27 4.78 1.44 6.19
N ARG A 28 4.85 0.83 4.99
CA ARG A 28 5.91 1.10 3.99
C ARG A 28 5.54 2.19 2.99
N TRP A 29 4.28 2.61 2.94
CA TRP A 29 3.84 3.58 1.96
C TRP A 29 4.17 4.99 2.45
N ARG A 30 5.23 5.58 1.88
CA ARG A 30 5.75 6.93 2.21
C ARG A 30 5.73 7.20 3.73
N PRO A 31 6.48 6.41 4.52
CA PRO A 31 6.45 6.52 5.97
C PRO A 31 6.87 7.93 6.40
N GLY A 32 6.13 8.49 7.35
CA GLY A 32 6.55 9.70 8.05
C GLY A 32 7.65 9.42 9.06
N LEU A 33 8.18 10.47 9.67
CA LEU A 33 9.04 10.33 10.85
C LEU A 33 8.18 9.85 12.03
N THR A 34 8.61 8.78 12.69
CA THR A 34 7.96 8.22 13.88
C THR A 34 8.96 8.12 15.01
N ASP A 35 8.56 8.53 16.21
CA ASP A 35 9.36 8.30 17.43
C ASP A 35 9.09 6.87 17.92
N GLY A 36 9.80 5.89 17.35
CA GLY A 36 9.68 4.48 17.72
C GLY A 36 10.04 3.51 16.59
N ASP A 37 10.04 2.22 16.90
CA ASP A 37 10.28 1.15 15.93
C ASP A 37 9.14 1.08 14.90
N ALA A 38 9.50 0.94 13.62
CA ALA A 38 8.52 0.76 12.57
C ALA A 38 7.79 -0.59 12.72
N PRO A 39 6.47 -0.65 12.48
CA PRO A 39 5.74 -1.92 12.46
C PRO A 39 6.34 -2.91 11.45
N THR A 40 6.23 -4.19 11.75
CA THR A 40 6.56 -5.28 10.84
C THR A 40 5.42 -5.56 9.86
N ASP A 41 5.71 -6.35 8.81
CA ASP A 41 4.69 -6.81 7.85
C ASP A 41 3.58 -7.63 8.49
N ALA A 42 3.90 -8.41 9.52
CA ALA A 42 2.93 -9.27 10.20
C ALA A 42 1.92 -8.46 11.04
N GLU A 43 2.31 -7.26 11.49
CA GLU A 43 1.48 -6.39 12.32
C GLU A 43 0.52 -5.51 11.49
N VAL A 44 0.72 -5.43 10.17
CA VAL A 44 -0.07 -4.56 9.28
C VAL A 44 -0.79 -5.38 8.20
N SER A 45 -2.09 -5.58 8.39
CA SER A 45 -2.93 -6.44 7.52
C SER A 45 -3.57 -5.70 6.32
N LEU A 46 -2.99 -4.58 5.85
CA LEU A 46 -3.57 -3.77 4.79
C LEU A 46 -2.58 -3.45 3.67
N TRP A 47 -3.13 -3.42 2.45
CA TRP A 47 -2.44 -2.93 1.25
C TRP A 47 -2.78 -1.45 1.03
N THR A 48 -1.78 -0.63 0.73
CA THR A 48 -1.91 0.80 0.48
C THR A 48 -1.29 1.17 -0.87
N GLY A 49 -1.96 2.02 -1.62
CA GLY A 49 -1.46 2.65 -2.84
C GLY A 49 -2.31 3.89 -3.18
N VAL A 50 -1.75 4.81 -3.96
CA VAL A 50 -2.45 6.02 -4.43
C VAL A 50 -2.26 6.14 -5.92
N GLY A 51 -3.35 6.30 -6.66
CA GLY A 51 -3.34 6.54 -8.10
C GLY A 51 -4.07 7.84 -8.44
N THR A 52 -3.50 8.61 -9.35
CA THR A 52 -4.11 9.83 -9.89
C THR A 52 -4.84 9.50 -11.19
N LYS A 53 -6.03 10.09 -11.36
CA LYS A 53 -6.74 10.04 -12.64
C LYS A 53 -6.28 11.23 -13.50
N PRO A 54 -6.05 11.04 -14.81
CA PRO A 54 -5.83 12.14 -15.75
C PRO A 54 -7.00 13.14 -15.79
#